data_AF-A0A4U0GFU1-F1
#
_entry.id   AF-A0A4U0GFU1-F1
#
_cell.length_a   1.000
_cell.length_b   1.000
_cell.length_c   1.000
_cell.angle_alpha   90.00
_cell.angle_beta   90.00
_cell.angle_gamma   90.00
#
_symmetry.space_group_name_H-M   'P 1'
#
loop_
_entity.id
_entity.type
_entity.pdbx_description
1 polymer ?
#
loop_
_entity_poly.entity_id
_entity_poly.type
_entity_poly.pdbx_seq_one_letter_code
_entity_poly.pdbx_strand_id
1 'polypeptide(L)'
;MLQVSLAHAPNPDIPGGYWDGPPEDGCSAKSVETLADASRAVRSYITRNNLGSGNWAGGEVYQGPELVARISYNGRIWGLDGTALAVPE
;
A
#
# COMPACT_ATOMS: atom_id res chain seq x y z
N MET A 1 -1.32 17.44 -3.61
CA MET A 1 -1.79 16.11 -4.04
C MET A 1 -0.63 15.13 -4.02
N LEU A 2 -0.83 14.01 -3.33
CA LEU A 2 0.07 12.86 -3.25
C LEU A 2 -0.48 11.74 -4.14
N GLN A 3 0.39 10.82 -4.54
CA GLN A 3 0.01 9.57 -5.21
C GLN A 3 0.53 8.39 -4.41
N VAL A 4 -0.36 7.47 -4.03
CA VAL A 4 0.02 6.21 -3.36
C VAL A 4 -0.08 5.05 -4.33
N SER A 5 0.96 4.21 -4.39
CA SER A 5 0.92 2.96 -5.14
C SER A 5 0.06 1.92 -4.40
N LEU A 6 -0.84 1.28 -5.14
CA LEU A 6 -1.67 0.17 -4.69
C LEU A 6 -1.30 -1.02 -5.57
N ALA A 7 -0.54 -1.97 -5.02
CA ALA A 7 0.00 -3.06 -5.79
C ALA A 7 0.05 -4.35 -4.99
N HIS A 8 -0.03 -5.47 -5.70
CA HIS A 8 0.04 -6.80 -5.15
C HIS A 8 0.97 -7.68 -5.98
N ALA A 9 1.48 -8.74 -5.35
CA ALA A 9 2.28 -9.76 -6.00
C ALA A 9 1.89 -11.16 -5.49
N PRO A 10 2.14 -12.22 -6.28
CA PRO A 10 2.02 -13.59 -5.80
C PRO A 10 2.97 -13.81 -4.62
N ASN A 11 2.45 -14.35 -3.51
CA ASN A 11 3.27 -14.71 -2.36
C ASN A 11 3.96 -16.07 -2.64
N PRO A 12 5.30 -16.15 -2.71
CA PRO A 12 6.00 -17.40 -2.99
C PRO A 12 5.79 -18.48 -1.90
N ASP A 13 5.37 -18.09 -0.69
CA ASP A 13 5.14 -19.01 0.43
C ASP A 13 3.82 -19.78 0.32
N ILE A 14 2.94 -19.42 -0.62
CA ILE A 14 1.61 -20.03 -0.78
C ILE A 14 1.50 -20.67 -2.16
N PRO A 15 1.08 -21.95 -2.27
CA PRO A 15 0.80 -22.58 -3.55
C PRO A 15 -0.21 -21.75 -4.37
N GLY A 16 0.18 -21.36 -5.59
CA GLY A 16 -0.64 -20.50 -6.45
C GLY A 16 -0.55 -19.00 -6.16
N GLY A 17 0.21 -18.59 -5.14
CA GLY A 17 0.52 -17.18 -4.84
C GLY A 17 -0.53 -16.40 -4.08
N TYR A 18 -1.79 -16.83 -4.09
CA TYR A 18 -2.92 -16.17 -3.44
C TYR A 18 -3.88 -17.20 -2.83
N TRP A 19 -4.50 -16.86 -1.69
CA TRP A 19 -5.46 -17.75 -1.03
C TRP A 19 -6.77 -17.91 -1.80
N ASP A 20 -7.29 -16.82 -2.36
CA ASP A 20 -8.56 -16.78 -3.12
C ASP A 20 -8.35 -16.53 -4.62
N GLY A 21 -7.12 -16.71 -5.11
CA GLY A 21 -6.71 -16.33 -6.46
C GLY A 21 -6.25 -14.86 -6.58
N PRO A 22 -5.66 -14.47 -7.72
CA PRO A 22 -5.18 -13.12 -7.92
C PRO A 22 -6.35 -12.11 -7.93
N PRO A 23 -6.22 -10.96 -7.24
CA PRO A 23 -7.21 -9.91 -7.29
C PRO A 23 -7.52 -9.43 -8.71
N GLU A 24 -8.80 -9.16 -9.00
CA GLU A 24 -9.20 -8.48 -10.23
C GLU A 24 -8.74 -7.02 -10.25
N ASP A 25 -8.74 -6.39 -9.08
CA ASP A 25 -8.22 -5.04 -8.87
C ASP A 25 -6.69 -5.04 -8.99
N GLY A 26 -6.19 -4.76 -10.19
CA GLY A 26 -4.75 -4.73 -10.48
C GLY A 26 -3.98 -3.61 -9.78
N CYS A 27 -2.71 -3.46 -10.19
CA CYS A 27 -1.81 -2.44 -9.66
C CYS A 27 -2.17 -1.05 -10.22
N SER A 28 -2.24 -0.04 -9.35
CA SER A 28 -2.59 1.34 -9.72
C SER A 28 -1.94 2.38 -8.81
N ALA A 29 -2.01 3.65 -9.19
CA ALA A 29 -1.68 4.77 -8.32
C ALA A 29 -2.96 5.54 -7.99
N LYS A 30 -3.15 5.90 -6.72
CA LYS A 30 -4.32 6.66 -6.26
C LYS A 30 -3.91 8.03 -5.77
N SER A 31 -4.55 9.07 -6.32
CA SER A 31 -4.39 10.44 -5.86
C SER A 31 -5.10 10.67 -4.53
N VAL A 32 -4.42 11.30 -3.58
CA VAL A 32 -4.91 11.62 -2.22
C VAL A 32 -4.36 12.95 -1.74
N GLU A 33 -5.00 13.57 -0.75
CA GLU A 33 -4.56 14.87 -0.22
C GLU A 33 -3.53 14.73 0.90
N THR A 34 -3.65 13.70 1.73
CA THR A 34 -2.83 13.53 2.94
C THR A 34 -2.22 12.14 3.04
N LEU A 35 -1.18 12.01 3.86
CA LEU A 35 -0.60 10.72 4.24
C LEU A 35 -1.62 9.82 4.98
N ALA A 36 -2.54 10.42 5.75
CA ALA A 36 -3.63 9.68 6.39
C ALA A 36 -4.57 9.05 5.36
N ASP A 37 -4.90 9.78 4.29
CA ASP A 37 -5.74 9.27 3.21
C ASP A 37 -5.02 8.20 2.38
N ALA A 38 -3.71 8.36 2.15
CA ALA A 38 -2.88 7.31 1.54
C ALA A 38 -2.95 6.01 2.37
N SER A 39 -2.80 6.13 3.70
CA SER A 39 -2.88 5.00 4.64
C SER A 39 -4.25 4.33 4.63
N ARG A 40 -5.34 5.12 4.61
CA ARG A 40 -6.71 4.61 4.46
C ARG A 40 -6.91 3.90 3.12
N ALA A 41 -6.36 4.44 2.03
CA ALA A 41 -6.45 3.84 0.70
C ALA A 41 -5.73 2.49 0.63
N VAL A 42 -4.53 2.38 1.21
CA VAL A 42 -3.78 1.11 1.29
C VAL A 42 -4.56 0.06 2.06
N ARG A 43 -5.05 0.37 3.27
CA ARG A 43 -5.84 -0.59 4.04
C ARG A 43 -7.12 -1.01 3.32
N SER A 44 -7.81 -0.07 2.68
CA SER A 44 -9.03 -0.37 1.92
C SER A 44 -8.74 -1.30 0.74
N TYR A 45 -7.63 -1.07 0.01
CA TYR A 45 -7.19 -1.93 -1.09
C TYR A 45 -6.86 -3.35 -0.61
N ILE A 46 -6.12 -3.46 0.50
CA ILE A 46 -5.75 -4.74 1.10
C ILE A 46 -6.99 -5.52 1.55
N THR A 47 -7.91 -4.87 2.25
CA THR A 47 -9.15 -5.51 2.74
C THR A 47 -10.04 -5.95 1.59
N ARG A 48 -10.27 -5.10 0.57
CA ARG A 48 -11.16 -5.46 -0.55
C ARG A 48 -10.61 -6.59 -1.42
N ASN A 49 -9.29 -6.74 -1.46
CA ASN A 49 -8.59 -7.79 -2.21
C ASN A 49 -8.18 -9.00 -1.36
N ASN A 50 -8.57 -9.05 -0.08
CA ASN A 50 -8.16 -10.09 0.88
C ASN A 50 -6.66 -10.41 0.87
N LEU A 51 -5.81 -9.39 0.84
CA LEU A 51 -4.36 -9.57 0.73
C LEU A 51 -3.71 -9.88 2.08
N GLY A 52 -2.85 -10.90 2.09
CA GLY A 52 -1.87 -11.10 3.16
C GLY A 52 -0.69 -10.13 3.04
N SER A 53 0.08 -9.97 4.12
CA SER A 53 1.27 -9.11 4.08
C SER A 53 2.31 -9.56 3.04
N GLY A 54 2.43 -10.86 2.79
CA GLY A 54 3.29 -11.42 1.74
C GLY A 54 2.80 -11.17 0.30
N ASN A 55 1.57 -10.67 0.13
CA ASN A 55 1.03 -10.27 -1.17
C ASN A 55 1.15 -8.76 -1.41
N TRP A 56 1.46 -7.96 -0.40
CA TRP A 56 1.49 -6.50 -0.53
C TRP A 56 2.78 -6.03 -1.20
N ALA A 57 2.65 -5.30 -2.31
CA ALA A 57 3.77 -4.85 -3.14
C ALA A 57 3.70 -3.34 -3.48
N GLY A 58 2.88 -2.58 -2.75
CA GLY A 58 2.75 -1.14 -2.93
C GLY A 58 3.07 -0.34 -1.67
N GLY A 59 2.50 0.85 -1.60
CA GLY A 59 2.60 1.74 -0.45
C GLY A 59 3.66 2.83 -0.60
N GLU A 60 4.37 2.90 -1.73
CA GLU A 60 5.13 4.10 -2.06
C GLU A 60 4.19 5.31 -2.19
N VAL A 61 4.55 6.41 -1.54
CA VAL A 61 3.81 7.68 -1.66
C VAL A 61 4.70 8.73 -2.32
N TYR A 62 4.22 9.29 -3.42
CA TYR A 62 4.92 10.28 -4.22
C TYR A 62 4.25 11.66 -4.14
N GLN A 63 5.08 12.70 -4.20
CA GLN A 63 4.66 14.08 -4.48
C GLN A 63 5.32 14.51 -5.80
N GLY A 64 4.60 14.38 -6.91
CA GLY A 64 5.21 14.48 -8.23
C GLY A 64 6.22 13.35 -8.45
N PRO A 65 7.47 13.63 -8.85
CA PRO A 65 8.49 12.60 -9.04
C PRO A 65 9.19 12.15 -7.74
N GLU A 66 8.97 12.86 -6.63
CA GLU A 66 9.67 12.62 -5.36
C GLU A 66 8.93 11.59 -4.50
N LEU A 67 9.61 10.52 -4.11
CA LEU A 67 9.12 9.59 -3.09
C LEU A 67 9.23 10.28 -1.73
N VAL A 68 8.13 10.40 -0.99
CA VAL A 68 8.09 11.14 0.28
C VAL A 68 7.79 10.26 1.50
N ALA A 69 7.17 9.09 1.30
CA ALA A 69 6.89 8.14 2.37
C ALA A 69 6.66 6.72 1.83
N ARG A 70 6.64 5.75 2.75
CA ARG A 70 6.20 4.38 2.49
C ARG A 70 5.13 3.95 3.47
N ILE A 71 4.18 3.14 3.01
CA ILE A 71 3.09 2.61 3.83
C ILE A 71 3.16 1.09 3.85
N SER A 72 3.26 0.52 5.04
CA SER A 72 3.23 -0.93 5.23
C SER A 72 1.80 -1.48 5.13
N TYR A 73 1.67 -2.81 4.99
CA TYR A 73 0.38 -3.49 4.86
C TYR A 73 -0.64 -3.09 5.94
N ASN A 74 -0.18 -2.84 7.18
CA ASN A 74 -1.04 -2.44 8.31
C ASN A 74 -1.39 -0.95 8.33
N GLY A 75 -0.99 -0.18 7.31
CA GLY A 75 -1.21 1.25 7.20
C GLY A 75 -0.23 2.13 7.98
N ARG A 76 0.80 1.57 8.63
CA ARG A 76 1.86 2.39 9.24
C ARG A 76 2.61 3.16 8.16
N ILE A 77 2.88 4.44 8.45
CA ILE A 77 3.57 5.35 7.55
C ILE A 77 5.02 5.49 8.02
N TRP A 78 5.94 5.39 7.09
CA TRP A 78 7.38 5.48 7.31
C TRP A 78 7.93 6.64 6.49
N GLY A 79 8.72 7.49 7.15
CA GLY A 79 9.61 8.42 6.48
C GLY A 79 10.71 7.67 5.72
N LEU A 80 11.39 8.37 4.80
CA LEU A 80 12.47 7.77 4.00
C LEU A 80 13.70 7.38 4.84
N ASP A 81 13.84 7.98 6.02
CA ASP A 81 14.84 7.68 7.03
C ASP A 81 14.51 6.43 7.88
N GLY A 82 13.34 5.81 7.67
CA GLY A 82 12.87 4.66 8.43
C GLY A 82 12.15 5.03 9.73
N THR A 83 11.93 6.32 10.01
CA THR A 83 11.17 6.76 11.18
C THR A 83 9.68 6.57 10.95
N ALA A 84 8.97 6.00 11.92
CA ALA A 84 7.51 5.95 11.88
C ALA A 84 6.92 7.37 12.02
N LEU A 85 6.03 7.75 11.10
CA LEU A 85 5.33 9.03 11.14
C LEU A 85 3.99 8.85 11.87
N ALA A 86 3.68 9.77 12.77
CA ALA A 86 2.38 9.80 13.42
C ALA A 86 1.30 10.16 12.39
N VAL A 87 0.19 9.42 12.41
CA VAL A 87 -0.99 9.73 11.61
C VAL A 87 -2.03 10.30 12.58
N PRO A 88 -2.38 11.59 12.49
CA PRO A 88 -3.51 12.10 13.25
C PRO A 88 -4.78 11.41 12.74
N GLU A 89 -5.61 10.92 13.68
CA GLU A 89 -6.87 10.21 13.38
C GLU A 89 -7.86 11.05 12.58
#